data_AF-A0AA89TL44-F1
#
_entry.id   AF-A0AA89TL44-F1
#
_cell.length_a   1.000
_cell.length_b   1.000
_cell.length_c   1.000
_cell.angle_alpha   90.00
_cell.angle_beta   90.00
_cell.angle_gamma   90.00
#
_symmetry.space_group_name_H-M   'P 1'
#
loop_
_entity.id
_entity.type
_entity.pdbx_description
1 polymer ?
#
loop_
_entity_poly.entity_id
_entity_poly.type
_entity_poly.pdbx_seq_one_letter_code
_entity_poly.pdbx_strand_id
1 'polypeptide(L)'
;MTEQKKRTTLLHEELPAEHDDPLIRVLHIVIRASIRLLAILMAMVIMWSVADVIWVLYERLSVDPVFLLDHNDLFDVFGAIMLVLISIEIFINIRLYLGSNVIPIKLVVATALMAIARKVIVLDLDDTGPNYVIGIAVTTLALGITYWLIARKDALAYETYRRGDDSESDNSQEN
;
A
#
# COMPACT_ATOMS: atom_id res chain seq x y z
N MET A 1 -40.55 23.89 -7.29
CA MET A 1 -39.79 23.80 -6.02
C MET A 1 -38.68 22.80 -6.26
N THR A 2 -37.52 23.32 -6.67
CA THR A 2 -36.54 22.58 -7.48
C THR A 2 -35.14 22.85 -6.95
N GLU A 3 -34.90 22.62 -5.65
CA GLU A 3 -33.65 23.03 -5.00
C GLU A 3 -33.31 22.09 -3.82
N GLN A 4 -33.26 20.77 -4.04
CA GLN A 4 -32.77 19.85 -2.99
C GLN A 4 -32.02 18.58 -3.48
N LYS A 5 -31.50 18.59 -4.71
CA LYS A 5 -30.67 17.47 -5.22
C LYS A 5 -29.24 17.91 -5.55
N LYS A 6 -28.54 18.54 -4.60
CA LYS A 6 -27.15 18.99 -4.83
C LYS A 6 -26.30 19.14 -3.58
N ARG A 7 -26.22 18.14 -2.69
CA ARG A 7 -25.35 18.23 -1.49
C ARG A 7 -24.68 16.92 -1.03
N THR A 8 -24.27 16.04 -1.93
CA THR A 8 -23.45 14.87 -1.50
C THR A 8 -22.47 14.40 -2.56
N THR A 9 -21.40 15.17 -2.82
CA THR A 9 -20.18 14.61 -3.45
C THR A 9 -18.97 15.51 -3.15
N LEU A 10 -18.33 15.27 -2.01
CA LEU A 10 -16.94 15.72 -1.73
C LEU A 10 -16.09 14.46 -1.52
N LEU A 11 -16.08 13.59 -2.53
CA LEU A 11 -14.93 12.75 -2.79
C LEU A 11 -14.11 13.49 -3.84
N HIS A 12 -12.79 13.53 -3.69
CA HIS A 12 -11.90 13.95 -4.77
C HIS A 12 -12.03 12.95 -5.91
N GLU A 13 -13.06 13.16 -6.71
CA GLU A 13 -13.21 12.61 -8.04
C GLU A 13 -12.20 13.37 -8.89
N GLU A 14 -11.17 12.66 -9.37
CA GLU A 14 -10.23 13.26 -10.30
C GLU A 14 -10.98 13.62 -11.58
N LEU A 15 -11.32 14.91 -11.69
CA LEU A 15 -11.85 15.61 -12.85
C LEU A 15 -13.12 14.99 -13.47
N PRO A 16 -14.29 15.65 -13.37
CA PRO A 16 -15.51 15.17 -14.03
C PRO A 16 -15.27 14.98 -15.53
N ALA A 17 -15.73 13.84 -16.04
CA ALA A 17 -15.47 13.34 -17.40
C ALA A 17 -16.25 14.08 -18.50
N GLU A 18 -16.20 15.41 -18.51
CA GLU A 18 -16.83 16.22 -19.55
C GLU A 18 -16.01 17.50 -19.82
N HIS A 19 -14.78 17.32 -20.28
CA HIS A 19 -14.12 18.26 -21.17
C HIS A 19 -13.63 17.47 -22.40
N ASP A 20 -14.12 17.84 -23.57
CA ASP A 20 -13.67 17.35 -24.88
C ASP A 20 -12.28 17.91 -25.21
N ASP A 21 -11.31 17.74 -24.31
CA ASP A 21 -9.93 18.11 -24.58
C ASP A 21 -9.19 16.88 -25.13
N PRO A 22 -8.82 16.86 -26.43
CA PRO A 22 -8.12 15.73 -27.04
C PRO A 22 -6.80 15.42 -26.32
N LEU A 23 -6.18 16.40 -25.65
CA LEU A 23 -4.94 16.20 -24.89
C LEU A 23 -5.16 15.34 -23.64
N ILE A 24 -6.23 15.59 -22.88
CA ILE A 24 -6.54 14.84 -21.66
C ILE A 24 -6.85 13.37 -21.97
N ARG A 25 -7.49 13.11 -23.12
CA ARG A 25 -7.75 11.75 -23.60
C ARG A 25 -6.47 10.98 -23.92
N VAL A 26 -5.53 11.62 -24.63
CA VAL A 26 -4.21 11.04 -24.94
C VAL A 26 -3.43 10.77 -23.66
N LEU A 27 -3.40 11.72 -22.73
CA LEU A 27 -2.70 11.58 -21.46
C LEU A 27 -3.24 10.38 -20.64
N HIS A 28 -4.56 10.21 -20.56
CA HIS A 28 -5.17 9.05 -19.88
C HIS A 28 -4.80 7.71 -20.54
N ILE A 29 -4.67 7.65 -21.86
CA ILE A 29 -4.25 6.44 -22.57
C ILE A 29 -2.79 6.12 -22.24
N VAL A 30 -1.91 7.13 -22.25
CA VAL A 30 -0.49 6.99 -21.93
C VAL A 30 -0.30 6.52 -20.49
N ILE A 31 -1.02 7.11 -19.53
CA ILE A 31 -0.98 6.69 -18.12
C ILE A 31 -1.39 5.23 -18.00
N ARG A 32 -2.53 4.83 -18.57
CA ARG A 32 -3.00 3.43 -18.49
C ARG A 32 -2.05 2.44 -19.16
N ALA A 33 -1.45 2.80 -20.29
CA ALA A 33 -0.44 1.97 -20.94
C ALA A 33 0.82 1.82 -20.07
N SER A 34 1.29 2.92 -19.47
CA SER A 34 2.47 2.94 -18.60
C SER A 34 2.29 2.04 -17.38
N ILE A 35 1.11 2.08 -16.74
CA ILE A 35 0.86 1.30 -15.53
C ILE A 35 0.66 -0.20 -15.87
N ARG A 36 0.09 -0.54 -17.03
CA ARG A 36 0.08 -1.93 -17.52
C ARG A 36 1.49 -2.45 -17.78
N LEU A 37 2.34 -1.66 -18.41
CA LEU A 37 3.75 -2.01 -18.62
C LEU A 37 4.44 -2.22 -17.27
N LEU A 38 4.23 -1.31 -16.32
CA LEU A 38 4.79 -1.42 -14.97
C LEU A 38 4.34 -2.71 -14.26
N ALA A 39 3.08 -3.10 -14.40
CA ALA A 39 2.58 -4.36 -13.82
C ALA A 39 3.29 -5.60 -14.41
N ILE A 40 3.57 -5.61 -15.72
CA ILE A 40 4.31 -6.69 -16.39
C ILE A 40 5.77 -6.70 -15.91
N LEU A 41 6.41 -5.54 -15.84
CA LEU A 41 7.78 -5.41 -15.33
C LEU A 41 7.87 -5.91 -13.88
N MET A 42 6.93 -5.54 -13.02
CA MET A 42 6.89 -5.99 -11.63
C MET A 42 6.69 -7.51 -11.51
N ALA A 43 5.88 -8.13 -12.36
CA ALA A 43 5.75 -9.58 -12.39
C ALA A 43 7.10 -10.26 -12.72
N MET A 44 7.87 -9.70 -13.65
CA MET A 44 9.23 -10.18 -13.95
C MET A 44 10.19 -9.98 -12.79
N VAL A 45 10.13 -8.84 -12.11
CA VAL A 45 10.93 -8.59 -10.89
C VAL A 45 10.62 -9.62 -9.81
N ILE A 46 9.34 -9.94 -9.57
CA ILE A 46 8.97 -10.97 -8.59
C ILE A 46 9.58 -12.34 -8.94
N MET A 47 9.49 -12.77 -10.20
CA MET A 47 10.09 -14.03 -10.64
C MET A 47 11.61 -14.04 -10.42
N TRP A 48 12.28 -12.94 -10.77
CA TRP A 48 13.72 -12.80 -10.56
C TRP A 48 14.08 -12.82 -9.07
N SER A 49 13.36 -12.08 -8.23
CA SER A 49 13.63 -12.03 -6.79
C SER A 49 13.47 -13.39 -6.12
N VAL A 50 12.52 -14.23 -6.58
CA VAL A 50 12.39 -15.61 -6.08
C VAL A 50 13.60 -16.45 -6.46
N ALA A 51 14.08 -16.33 -7.70
CA ALA A 51 15.30 -17.02 -8.14
C ALA A 51 16.53 -16.54 -7.36
N ASP A 52 16.62 -15.25 -7.09
CA ASP A 52 17.67 -14.62 -6.28
C ASP A 52 17.69 -15.16 -4.85
N VAL A 53 16.52 -15.29 -4.20
CA VAL A 53 16.43 -15.92 -2.87
C VAL A 53 16.93 -17.35 -2.87
N ILE A 54 16.58 -18.15 -3.89
CA ILE A 54 17.07 -19.52 -4.02
C ILE A 54 18.59 -19.53 -4.18
N TRP A 55 19.12 -18.60 -4.98
CA TRP A 55 20.56 -18.46 -5.19
C TRP A 55 21.30 -18.09 -3.89
N VAL A 56 20.82 -17.06 -3.17
CA VAL A 56 21.38 -16.65 -1.88
C VAL A 56 21.34 -17.80 -0.88
N LEU A 57 20.22 -18.52 -0.79
CA LEU A 57 20.11 -19.66 0.13
C LEU A 57 21.11 -20.78 -0.23
N TYR A 58 21.29 -21.06 -1.52
CA TYR A 58 22.25 -22.06 -1.99
C TYR A 58 23.69 -21.65 -1.65
N GLU A 59 24.05 -20.39 -1.89
CA GLU A 59 25.37 -19.85 -1.58
C GLU A 59 25.66 -19.99 -0.08
N ARG A 60 24.73 -19.56 0.77
CA ARG A 60 24.90 -19.59 2.24
C ARG A 60 24.97 -21.00 2.82
N LEU A 61 24.25 -21.97 2.25
CA LEU A 61 24.33 -23.37 2.69
C LEU A 61 25.59 -24.10 2.22
N SER A 62 26.25 -23.58 1.18
CA SER A 62 27.41 -24.23 0.56
C SER A 62 28.75 -23.75 1.12
N VAL A 63 28.78 -22.68 1.94
CA VAL A 63 29.99 -22.19 2.60
C VAL A 63 30.32 -23.04 3.84
N ASP A 64 31.60 -23.20 4.17
CA ASP A 64 32.02 -23.89 5.41
C ASP A 64 31.64 -23.06 6.65
N PRO A 65 31.06 -23.66 7.72
CA PRO A 65 30.63 -25.05 7.87
C PRO A 65 29.31 -25.36 7.14
N VAL A 66 29.38 -26.33 6.24
CA VAL A 66 28.26 -26.69 5.34
C VAL A 66 26.99 -27.04 6.14
N PHE A 67 25.84 -26.58 5.67
CA PHE A 67 24.51 -26.78 6.28
C PHE A 67 24.26 -26.09 7.62
N LEU A 68 25.13 -25.19 8.08
CA LEU A 68 24.89 -24.37 9.27
C LEU A 68 24.79 -22.89 8.86
N LEU A 69 23.67 -22.25 9.21
CA LEU A 69 23.49 -20.81 9.05
C LEU A 69 23.79 -20.12 10.38
N ASP A 70 24.69 -19.14 10.37
CA ASP A 70 24.87 -18.24 11.51
C ASP A 70 23.85 -17.08 11.44
N HIS A 71 23.80 -16.25 12.49
CA HIS A 71 22.91 -15.11 12.62
C HIS A 71 23.05 -14.12 11.44
N ASN A 72 24.28 -13.88 10.98
CA ASN A 72 24.55 -13.02 9.84
C ASN A 72 23.96 -13.59 8.54
N ASP A 73 24.11 -14.90 8.31
CA ASP A 73 23.54 -15.56 7.12
C ASP A 73 22.01 -15.60 7.17
N LEU A 74 21.43 -15.74 8.36
CA LEU A 74 19.98 -15.64 8.55
C LEU A 74 19.45 -14.25 8.20
N PHE A 75 20.15 -13.17 8.58
CA PHE A 75 19.77 -11.82 8.20
C PHE A 75 19.87 -11.59 6.68
N ASP A 76 20.87 -12.16 6.01
CA ASP A 76 20.99 -12.08 4.55
C ASP A 76 19.84 -12.80 3.84
N VAL A 77 19.50 -14.02 4.30
CA VAL A 77 18.36 -14.77 3.75
C VAL A 77 17.03 -14.05 4.02
N PHE A 78 16.83 -13.52 5.23
CA PHE A 78 15.65 -12.71 5.53
C PHE A 78 15.60 -11.45 4.68
N GLY A 79 16.72 -10.76 4.47
CA GLY A 79 16.81 -9.60 3.58
C GLY A 79 16.37 -9.91 2.15
N ALA A 80 16.85 -11.04 1.60
CA ALA A 80 16.45 -11.50 0.27
C ALA A 80 14.94 -11.82 0.19
N ILE A 81 14.39 -12.54 1.17
CA ILE A 81 12.95 -12.83 1.25
C ILE A 81 12.14 -11.52 1.39
N MET A 82 12.63 -10.57 2.17
CA MET A 82 12.00 -9.26 2.36
C MET A 82 11.93 -8.46 1.05
N LEU A 83 12.94 -8.55 0.19
CA LEU A 83 12.92 -7.93 -1.16
C LEU A 83 11.84 -8.54 -2.07
N VAL A 84 11.62 -9.86 -1.99
CA VAL A 84 10.50 -10.52 -2.71
C VAL A 84 9.16 -9.96 -2.23
N LEU A 85 8.98 -9.87 -0.93
CA LEU A 85 7.72 -9.39 -0.36
C LEU A 85 7.44 -7.92 -0.71
N ILE A 86 8.48 -7.06 -0.76
CA ILE A 86 8.34 -5.66 -1.23
C ILE A 86 7.87 -5.63 -2.68
N SER A 87 8.43 -6.51 -3.53
CA SER A 87 8.07 -6.60 -4.94
C SER A 87 6.59 -6.99 -5.11
N ILE A 88 6.11 -7.94 -4.30
CA ILE A 88 4.71 -8.37 -4.28
C ILE A 88 3.78 -7.24 -3.81
N GLU A 89 4.15 -6.51 -2.75
CA GLU A 89 3.36 -5.37 -2.23
C GLU A 89 3.19 -4.27 -3.28
N ILE A 90 4.29 -3.88 -3.93
CA ILE A 90 4.27 -2.87 -4.99
C ILE A 90 3.39 -3.35 -6.15
N PHE A 91 3.49 -4.63 -6.54
CA PHE A 91 2.62 -5.19 -7.58
C PHE A 91 1.13 -5.11 -7.22
N ILE A 92 0.77 -5.45 -5.98
CA ILE A 92 -0.63 -5.35 -5.50
C ILE A 92 -1.11 -3.89 -5.55
N ASN A 93 -0.29 -2.94 -5.10
CA ASN A 93 -0.61 -1.51 -5.16
C ASN A 93 -0.86 -1.02 -6.60
N ILE A 94 -0.03 -1.44 -7.55
CA ILE A 94 -0.17 -1.11 -8.98
C ILE A 94 -1.44 -1.75 -9.57
N ARG A 95 -1.67 -3.03 -9.27
CA ARG A 95 -2.83 -3.77 -9.77
C ARG A 95 -4.15 -3.21 -9.25
N LEU A 96 -4.16 -2.66 -8.03
CA LEU A 96 -5.34 -2.01 -7.49
C LEU A 96 -5.65 -0.71 -8.25
N TYR A 97 -4.63 0.08 -8.63
CA TYR A 97 -4.82 1.24 -9.51
C TYR A 97 -5.45 0.85 -10.86
N LEU A 98 -5.00 -0.26 -11.48
CA LEU A 98 -5.58 -0.79 -12.71
C LEU A 98 -7.06 -1.20 -12.57
N GLY A 99 -7.46 -1.69 -11.40
CA GLY A 99 -8.77 -2.28 -11.17
C GLY A 99 -9.87 -1.28 -10.83
N SER A 100 -9.54 -0.20 -10.11
CA SER A 100 -10.54 0.75 -9.61
C SER A 100 -10.38 2.18 -10.14
N ASN A 101 -9.30 2.52 -10.86
CA ASN A 101 -8.92 3.91 -11.22
C ASN A 101 -8.93 4.91 -10.04
N VAL A 102 -8.91 4.41 -8.81
CA VAL A 102 -8.89 5.21 -7.57
C VAL A 102 -7.63 4.87 -6.82
N ILE A 103 -6.90 5.89 -6.37
CA ILE A 103 -5.69 5.71 -5.57
C ILE A 103 -6.10 5.17 -4.19
N PRO A 104 -5.72 3.93 -3.84
CA PRO A 104 -6.12 3.30 -2.58
C PRO A 104 -5.22 3.81 -1.45
N ILE A 105 -5.36 5.08 -1.06
CA ILE A 105 -4.45 5.78 -0.12
C ILE A 105 -4.26 4.97 1.18
N LYS A 106 -5.33 4.35 1.70
CA LYS A 106 -5.28 3.48 2.88
C LYS A 106 -4.33 2.28 2.70
N LEU A 107 -4.37 1.63 1.54
CA LEU A 107 -3.48 0.52 1.21
C LEU A 107 -2.04 1.01 1.10
N VAL A 108 -1.81 2.14 0.44
CA VAL A 108 -0.47 2.72 0.27
C VAL A 108 0.18 3.03 1.63
N VAL A 109 -0.56 3.68 2.54
CA VAL A 109 -0.06 3.98 3.90
C VAL A 109 0.15 2.70 4.70
N ALA A 110 -0.73 1.70 4.58
CA ALA A 110 -0.53 0.39 5.21
C ALA A 110 0.74 -0.30 4.69
N THR A 111 1.02 -0.23 3.38
CA THR A 111 2.25 -0.79 2.80
C THR A 111 3.50 -0.04 3.27
N ALA A 112 3.42 1.27 3.52
CA ALA A 112 4.54 2.01 4.12
C ALA A 112 4.82 1.58 5.57
N LEU A 113 3.77 1.39 6.38
CA LEU A 113 3.90 0.83 7.73
C LEU A 113 4.48 -0.59 7.71
N MET A 114 3.98 -1.43 6.82
CA MET A 114 4.46 -2.82 6.64
C MET A 114 5.93 -2.86 6.21
N ALA A 115 6.36 -1.96 5.31
CA ALA A 115 7.75 -1.85 4.86
C ALA A 115 8.70 -1.45 6.01
N ILE A 116 8.28 -0.51 6.88
CA ILE A 116 9.08 -0.16 8.06
C ILE A 116 9.14 -1.31 9.05
N ALA A 117 8.00 -1.95 9.35
CA ALA A 117 7.96 -3.11 10.24
C ALA A 117 8.90 -4.21 9.73
N ARG A 118 8.88 -4.49 8.43
CA ARG A 118 9.80 -5.41 7.76
C ARG A 118 11.26 -5.02 7.94
N LYS A 119 11.59 -3.73 7.82
CA LYS A 119 12.96 -3.23 8.02
C LYS A 119 13.44 -3.35 9.47
N VAL A 120 12.53 -3.19 10.43
CA VAL A 120 12.84 -3.36 11.87
C VAL A 120 13.09 -4.82 12.22
N ILE A 121 12.36 -5.76 11.61
CA ILE A 121 12.53 -7.20 11.88
C ILE A 121 13.93 -7.71 11.48
N VAL A 122 14.50 -7.18 10.39
CA VAL A 122 15.82 -7.56 9.86
C VAL A 122 16.93 -6.64 10.40
N LEU A 123 16.62 -5.76 11.36
CA LEU A 123 17.58 -4.80 11.86
C LEU A 123 18.56 -5.47 12.83
N ASP A 124 19.86 -5.36 12.53
CA ASP A 124 20.91 -5.71 13.48
C ASP A 124 21.19 -4.53 14.42
N LEU A 125 20.99 -4.76 15.73
CA LEU A 125 21.19 -3.77 16.78
C LEU A 125 22.67 -3.60 17.15
N ASP A 126 23.52 -4.56 16.81
CA ASP A 126 24.95 -4.50 17.13
C ASP A 126 25.67 -3.43 16.29
N ASP A 127 25.19 -3.19 15.06
CA ASP A 127 25.75 -2.20 14.13
C ASP A 127 24.86 -0.95 13.95
N THR A 128 23.78 -0.82 14.73
CA THR A 128 22.92 0.38 14.69
C THR A 128 22.97 1.28 15.92
N GLY A 129 23.30 2.54 15.67
CA GLY A 129 23.34 3.57 16.71
C GLY A 129 21.96 3.91 17.29
N PRO A 130 21.86 4.31 18.57
CA PRO A 130 20.59 4.65 19.22
C PRO A 130 19.76 5.71 18.49
N ASN A 131 20.44 6.68 17.86
CA ASN A 131 19.78 7.73 17.07
C ASN A 131 18.99 7.18 15.88
N TYR A 132 19.48 6.10 15.25
CA TYR A 132 18.80 5.45 14.13
C TYR A 132 17.51 4.75 14.60
N VAL A 133 17.56 4.06 15.73
CA VAL A 133 16.40 3.41 16.36
C VAL A 133 15.33 4.43 16.73
N ILE A 134 15.71 5.58 17.31
CA ILE A 134 14.79 6.68 17.61
C ILE A 134 14.16 7.24 16.31
N GLY A 135 14.96 7.40 15.25
CA GLY A 135 14.46 7.84 13.95
C GLY A 135 13.38 6.90 13.38
N ILE A 136 13.60 5.59 13.48
CA ILE A 136 12.59 4.59 13.09
C ILE A 136 11.33 4.70 13.97
N ALA A 137 11.49 4.83 15.29
CA ALA A 137 10.35 4.93 16.21
C ALA A 137 9.47 6.16 15.88
N VAL A 138 10.09 7.33 15.68
CA VAL A 138 9.37 8.56 15.33
C VAL A 138 8.68 8.43 13.96
N THR A 139 9.36 7.87 12.96
CA THR A 139 8.78 7.66 11.62
C THR A 139 7.59 6.69 11.66
N THR A 140 7.73 5.59 12.42
CA THR A 140 6.68 4.59 12.60
C THR A 140 5.46 5.20 13.31
N LEU A 141 5.68 6.01 14.35
CA LEU A 141 4.61 6.73 15.04
C LEU A 141 3.88 7.71 14.12
N ALA A 142 4.61 8.49 13.31
CA ALA A 142 4.01 9.44 12.37
C ALA A 142 3.12 8.73 11.33
N LEU A 143 3.59 7.60 10.78
CA LEU A 143 2.80 6.79 9.85
C LEU A 143 1.63 6.10 10.54
N GLY A 144 1.80 5.63 11.78
CA GLY A 144 0.73 5.04 12.58
C GLY A 144 -0.40 6.01 12.85
N ILE A 145 -0.07 7.26 13.23
CA ILE A 145 -1.04 8.36 13.39
C ILE A 145 -1.76 8.65 12.07
N THR A 146 -1.01 8.70 10.96
CA THR A 146 -1.57 8.95 9.62
C THR A 146 -2.58 7.87 9.24
N TYR A 147 -2.23 6.60 9.44
CA TYR A 147 -3.11 5.47 9.17
C TYR A 147 -4.36 5.49 10.05
N TRP A 148 -4.20 5.78 11.35
CA TRP A 148 -5.32 5.91 12.28
C TRP A 148 -6.30 7.02 11.88
N LEU A 149 -5.79 8.17 11.45
CA LEU A 149 -6.63 9.31 11.04
C LEU A 149 -7.43 9.00 9.76
N ILE A 150 -6.80 8.34 8.78
CA ILE A 150 -7.47 7.87 7.56
C ILE A 150 -8.56 6.87 7.93
N ALA A 151 -8.23 5.84 8.72
CA ALA A 151 -9.18 4.82 9.13
C ALA A 151 -10.35 5.37 9.94
N ARG A 152 -10.12 6.39 10.78
CA ARG A 152 -11.18 7.06 11.55
C ARG A 152 -12.14 7.83 10.66
N LYS A 153 -11.65 8.51 9.61
CA LYS A 153 -12.52 9.21 8.64
C LYS A 153 -13.45 8.23 7.92
N ASP A 154 -12.94 7.08 7.50
CA ASP A 154 -13.76 6.04 6.85
C ASP A 154 -14.89 5.54 7.78
N ALA A 155 -14.56 5.28 9.06
CA ALA A 155 -15.52 4.81 10.05
C ALA A 155 -16.65 5.82 10.31
N LEU A 156 -16.30 7.11 10.46
CA LEU A 156 -17.28 8.18 10.67
C LEU A 156 -18.18 8.39 9.44
N ALA A 157 -17.62 8.27 8.22
CA ALA A 157 -18.40 8.34 7.00
C ALA A 157 -19.44 7.21 6.91
N TYR A 158 -19.05 6.00 7.31
CA TYR A 158 -19.95 4.83 7.35
C TYR A 158 -21.08 5.00 8.38
N GLU A 159 -20.77 5.48 9.59
CA GLU A 159 -21.79 5.74 10.62
C GLU A 159 -22.80 6.81 10.20
N THR A 160 -22.35 7.83 9.47
CA THR A 160 -23.24 8.90 8.95
C THR A 160 -24.18 8.36 7.87
N TYR A 161 -23.70 7.46 7.01
CA TYR A 161 -24.53 6.81 5.98
C TYR A 161 -25.58 5.88 6.61
N ARG A 162 -25.20 5.05 7.58
CA ARG A 162 -26.10 4.09 8.27
C ARG A 162 -27.23 4.75 9.07
N ARG A 163 -27.06 6.02 9.45
CA ARG A 163 -28.04 6.74 10.29
C ARG A 163 -29.11 7.46 9.47
N GLY A 164 -28.97 7.57 8.15
CA GLY A 164 -29.89 8.32 7.30
C GLY A 164 -31.23 7.62 7.07
N ASP A 165 -31.20 6.30 6.94
CA ASP A 165 -32.33 5.43 6.61
C ASP A 165 -33.17 5.03 7.84
N ASP A 166 -32.58 5.00 9.03
CA ASP A 166 -33.28 4.68 10.29
C ASP A 166 -34.19 5.83 10.76
N SER A 167 -33.90 7.09 10.38
CA SER A 167 -34.72 8.26 10.78
C SER A 167 -35.93 8.52 9.88
N GLU A 168 -35.93 8.05 8.64
CA GLU A 168 -37.05 8.20 7.71
C GLU A 168 -38.11 7.09 7.88
N SER A 169 -37.71 5.92 8.38
CA SER A 169 -38.60 4.80 8.68
C SER A 169 -39.38 4.98 9.98
N ASP A 170 -38.81 5.64 10.99
CA ASP A 170 -39.48 5.97 12.26
C ASP A 170 -40.58 7.05 12.06
N ASN A 171 -40.27 8.09 11.28
CA ASN A 171 -41.21 9.18 10.98
C ASN A 171 -42.33 8.79 9.98
N SER A 172 -42.21 7.61 9.35
CA SER A 172 -43.24 7.05 8.45
C SER A 172 -44.23 6.13 9.16
N GLN A 173 -43.96 5.77 10.43
CA GLN A 173 -44.88 4.99 11.28
C GLN A 173 -45.65 5.87 12.28
N GLU A 174 -45.27 7.15 12.42
CA GLU A 174 -45.91 8.12 13.33
C GLU A 174 -46.93 9.04 12.64
N ASN A 175 -47.21 8.87 11.34
CA ASN A 175 -48.24 9.60 10.58
C ASN A 175 -49.33 8.67 10.00
#